data_AF-A0AAV3PWT8-F1
#
_entry.id   AF-A0AAV3PWT8-F1
#
_cell.length_a   1.000
_cell.length_b   1.000
_cell.length_c   1.000
_cell.angle_alpha   90.00
_cell.angle_beta   90.00
_cell.angle_gamma   90.00
#
_symmetry.space_group_name_H-M   'P 1'
#
loop_
_entity.id
_entity.type
_entity.pdbx_description
1 polymer ?
#
loop_
_entity_poly.entity_id
_entity_poly.type
_entity_poly.pdbx_seq_one_letter_code
_entity_poly.pdbx_strand_id
1 'polypeptide(L)'
;MLRKVEERKLITCVKISRGSPSIFYILFADDTFVFCKASVREGSYIMKILDNYELASGKKVNMGKCSVSFEKRTREGNRREVTTVLGMKEVQDQVKYLGLPSHIGRTNKEVFSFVRTRVEE
;
A
#
# COMPACT_ATOMS: atom_id res chain seq x y z
N MET A 1 11.35 10.22 9.43
CA MET A 1 11.64 9.73 8.06
C MET A 1 10.52 10.05 7.10
N LEU A 2 9.29 9.61 7.38
CA LEU A 2 8.11 9.80 6.52
C LEU A 2 7.75 11.28 6.28
N ARG A 3 7.80 12.16 7.29
CA ARG A 3 7.59 13.63 7.08
C ARG A 3 8.56 14.27 6.09
N LYS A 4 9.83 13.85 6.07
CA LYS A 4 10.84 14.40 5.14
C LYS A 4 10.55 14.04 3.68
N VAL A 5 9.88 12.91 3.45
CA VAL A 5 9.48 12.44 2.11
C VAL A 5 8.30 13.27 1.58
N GLU A 6 7.37 13.62 2.48
CA GLU A 6 6.22 14.48 2.22
C GLU A 6 6.66 15.92 1.89
N GLU A 7 7.53 16.50 2.72
CA GLU A 7 8.07 17.86 2.51
C GLU A 7 8.83 17.99 1.18
N ARG A 8 9.55 16.95 0.78
CA ARG A 8 10.35 16.92 -0.45
C ARG A 8 9.57 16.47 -1.69
N LYS A 9 8.26 16.19 -1.57
CA LYS A 9 7.39 15.69 -2.64
C LYS A 9 8.01 14.49 -3.40
N LEU A 10 8.66 13.58 -2.66
CA LEU A 10 9.36 12.43 -3.26
C LEU A 10 8.40 11.29 -3.62
N ILE A 11 7.24 11.25 -2.95
CA ILE A 11 6.16 10.28 -3.17
C ILE A 11 4.88 11.04 -3.44
N THR A 12 4.12 10.61 -4.44
CA THR A 12 2.82 11.19 -4.76
C THR A 12 1.80 10.71 -3.73
N CYS A 13 1.24 11.64 -2.97
CA CYS A 13 0.20 11.34 -1.99
C CYS A 13 -1.18 11.19 -2.65
N VAL A 14 -2.02 10.32 -2.09
CA VAL A 14 -3.40 10.09 -2.53
C VAL A 14 -4.35 10.99 -1.73
N LYS A 15 -5.38 11.54 -2.38
CA LYS A 15 -6.47 12.26 -1.71
C LYS A 15 -7.76 11.47 -1.85
N ILE A 16 -8.49 11.34 -0.75
CA ILE A 16 -9.76 10.63 -0.69
C ILE A 16 -10.89 11.53 -1.23
N SER A 17 -10.86 12.83 -0.91
CA SER A 17 -11.86 13.80 -1.36
C SER A 17 -11.26 15.18 -1.60
N ARG A 18 -12.03 16.04 -2.30
CA ARG A 18 -11.67 17.46 -2.44
C ARG A 18 -11.70 18.10 -1.05
N GLY A 19 -10.53 18.54 -0.57
CA GLY A 19 -10.35 19.10 0.77
C GLY A 19 -9.81 18.12 1.82
N SER A 20 -9.64 16.83 1.49
CA SER A 20 -8.99 15.91 2.42
C SER A 20 -7.49 16.16 2.50
N PRO A 21 -6.86 15.85 3.65
CA PRO A 21 -5.42 15.67 3.72
C PRO A 21 -4.95 14.66 2.66
N SER A 22 -3.75 14.86 2.15
CA SER A 22 -3.13 13.87 1.27
C SER A 22 -2.48 12.81 2.15
N ILE A 23 -2.64 11.54 1.79
CA ILE A 23 -2.14 10.40 2.56
C ILE A 23 -1.22 9.59 1.64
N PHE A 24 -0.07 9.19 2.16
CA PHE A 24 0.82 8.26 1.46
C PHE A 24 1.13 7.00 2.28
N TYR A 25 0.67 6.90 3.52
CA TYR A 25 0.80 5.69 4.33
C TYR A 25 -0.29 5.62 5.41
N ILE A 26 -0.61 4.40 5.85
CA ILE A 26 -1.48 4.12 7.01
C ILE A 26 -0.76 3.09 7.89
N LEU A 27 -0.67 3.35 9.19
CA LEU A 27 -0.10 2.45 10.18
C LEU A 27 -1.20 1.99 11.13
N PHE A 28 -1.30 0.69 11.36
CA PHE A 28 -2.13 0.16 12.44
C PHE A 28 -1.54 -1.14 12.96
N ALA A 29 -1.32 -1.20 14.27
CA ALA A 29 -0.65 -2.33 14.92
C ALA A 29 0.66 -2.68 14.17
N ASP A 30 0.76 -3.91 13.66
CA ASP A 30 1.92 -4.44 12.95
C ASP A 30 1.82 -4.29 11.41
N ASP A 31 0.69 -3.80 10.89
CA ASP A 31 0.43 -3.71 9.45
C ASP A 31 0.57 -2.26 8.94
N THR A 32 1.32 -2.11 7.86
CA THR A 32 1.56 -0.82 7.20
C THR A 32 1.11 -0.86 5.74
N PHE A 33 0.31 0.11 5.35
CA PHE A 33 0.07 0.42 3.94
C PHE A 33 0.85 1.63 3.50
N VAL A 34 1.36 1.57 2.28
CA VAL A 34 2.00 2.71 1.63
C VAL A 34 1.37 2.91 0.26
N PHE A 35 0.97 4.14 -0.03
CA PHE A 35 0.37 4.57 -1.28
C PHE A 35 1.38 5.42 -2.04
N CYS A 36 1.60 5.07 -3.31
CA CYS A 36 2.49 5.81 -4.19
C CYS A 36 2.05 5.63 -5.64
N LYS A 37 2.60 6.46 -6.52
CA LYS A 37 2.39 6.29 -7.97
C LYS A 37 3.16 5.07 -8.45
N ALA A 38 2.52 4.27 -9.31
CA ALA A 38 3.15 3.14 -10.00
C ALA A 38 4.22 3.62 -11.00
N SER A 39 5.40 3.94 -10.46
CA SER A 39 6.58 4.39 -11.18
C SER A 39 7.84 3.87 -10.49
N VAL A 40 8.86 3.55 -11.30
CA VAL A 40 10.19 3.11 -10.81
C VAL A 40 10.76 4.08 -9.79
N ARG A 41 10.65 5.39 -10.07
CA ARG A 41 11.17 6.45 -9.18
C ARG A 41 10.59 6.35 -7.77
N GLU A 42 9.27 6.30 -7.65
CA GLU A 42 8.63 6.22 -6.33
C GLU A 42 8.88 4.88 -5.66
N GLY A 43 8.85 3.77 -6.41
CA GLY A 43 9.22 2.44 -5.90
C GLY A 43 10.62 2.40 -5.29
N SER A 44 11.61 3.03 -5.94
CA SER A 44 12.96 3.13 -5.38
C SER A 44 13.03 3.98 -4.10
N TYR A 45 12.19 5.01 -3.96
CA TYR A 45 12.09 5.77 -2.72
C TYR A 45 11.47 4.95 -1.60
N ILE A 46 10.47 4.12 -1.89
CA ILE A 46 9.89 3.18 -0.93
C ILE A 46 10.96 2.25 -0.38
N MET A 47 11.76 1.62 -1.25
CA MET A 47 12.86 0.75 -0.81
C MET A 47 13.85 1.48 0.08
N LYS A 48 14.26 2.71 -0.28
CA LYS A 48 15.13 3.53 0.58
C LYS A 48 14.51 3.84 1.95
N ILE A 49 13.19 4.02 2.02
CA ILE A 49 12.49 4.24 3.30
C ILE A 49 12.52 2.96 4.14
N LEU A 50 12.27 1.80 3.53
CA LEU A 50 12.35 0.51 4.22
C LEU A 50 13.77 0.24 4.72
N ASP A 51 14.79 0.41 3.89
CA ASP A 51 16.20 0.21 4.28
C ASP A 51 16.60 1.11 5.46
N ASN A 52 16.24 2.39 5.39
CA ASN A 52 16.55 3.30 6.48
C ASN A 52 15.75 2.94 7.75
N TYR A 53 14.52 2.42 7.61
CA TYR A 53 13.75 1.93 8.75
C TYR A 53 14.42 0.72 9.39
N GLU A 54 14.94 -0.23 8.60
CA GLU A 54 15.70 -1.36 9.12
C GLU A 54 16.93 -0.91 9.90
N LEU A 55 17.70 0.04 9.34
CA LEU A 55 18.88 0.60 9.98
C LEU A 55 18.55 1.35 11.28
N ALA A 56 17.48 2.14 11.29
CA ALA A 56 17.10 2.94 12.45
C ALA A 56 16.42 2.12 13.55
N SER A 57 15.64 1.09 13.19
CA SER A 57 14.89 0.27 14.14
C SER A 57 15.63 -1.00 14.58
N GLY A 58 16.64 -1.42 13.82
CA GLY A 58 17.29 -2.72 13.98
C GLY A 58 16.41 -3.91 13.57
N LYS A 59 15.23 -3.68 12.98
CA LYS A 59 14.27 -4.72 12.58
C LYS A 59 14.28 -4.89 11.07
N LYS A 60 14.45 -6.12 10.59
CA LYS A 60 14.29 -6.42 9.15
C LYS A 60 12.83 -6.46 8.74
N VAL A 61 12.53 -5.87 7.60
CA VAL A 61 11.24 -5.94 6.91
C VAL A 61 11.12 -7.33 6.29
N ASN A 62 10.01 -8.02 6.58
CA ASN A 62 9.74 -9.31 5.99
C ASN A 62 9.14 -9.13 4.59
N MET A 63 10.00 -9.07 3.57
CA MET A 63 9.58 -8.94 2.17
C MET A 63 8.65 -10.07 1.71
N GLY A 64 8.71 -11.25 2.33
CA GLY A 64 7.81 -12.37 2.04
C GLY A 64 6.37 -12.15 2.52
N LYS A 65 6.16 -11.25 3.49
CA LYS A 65 4.82 -10.79 3.93
C LYS A 65 4.37 -9.52 3.22
N CYS A 66 5.29 -8.80 2.59
CA CYS A 66 4.97 -7.62 1.80
C CYS A 66 4.39 -8.01 0.43
N SER A 67 3.38 -7.26 0.00
CA SER A 67 2.76 -7.42 -1.32
C SER A 67 2.49 -6.06 -1.93
N VAL A 68 2.41 -6.03 -3.25
CA VAL A 68 2.04 -4.84 -4.03
C VAL A 68 0.74 -5.10 -4.77
N SER A 69 -0.15 -4.11 -4.79
CA SER A 69 -1.37 -4.14 -5.57
C SER A 69 -1.45 -2.86 -6.40
N PHE A 70 -2.01 -2.97 -7.60
CA PHE A 70 -2.09 -1.88 -8.55
C PHE A 70 -3.54 -1.60 -8.94
N GLU A 71 -3.86 -0.34 -9.20
CA GLU A 71 -5.15 0.01 -9.77
C GLU A 71 -5.32 -0.64 -11.14
N LYS A 72 -6.55 -1.03 -11.49
CA LYS A 72 -6.91 -1.66 -12.77
C LYS A 72 -6.45 -0.88 -14.01
N ARG A 73 -6.25 0.43 -13.88
CA ARG A 73 -5.83 1.33 -14.97
C ARG A 73 -4.31 1.40 -15.15
N THR A 74 -3.53 0.77 -14.27
CA THR A 74 -2.07 0.79 -14.34
C THR A 74 -1.60 -0.06 -15.53
N ARG A 75 -0.76 0.51 -16.40
CA ARG A 75 -0.19 -0.19 -17.55
C ARG A 75 0.66 -1.38 -17.10
N GLU A 76 0.58 -2.49 -17.82
CA GLU A 76 1.29 -3.72 -17.47
C GLU A 76 2.81 -3.53 -17.41
N GLY A 77 3.39 -2.77 -18.35
CA GLY A 77 4.82 -2.44 -18.32
C GLY A 77 5.23 -1.78 -17.00
N ASN A 78 4.49 -0.76 -16.56
CA ASN A 78 4.73 -0.09 -15.28
C ASN A 78 4.57 -1.03 -14.08
N ARG A 79 3.58 -1.94 -14.11
CA ARG A 79 3.38 -2.92 -13.03
C ARG A 79 4.61 -3.80 -12.89
N ARG A 80 5.09 -4.37 -14.01
CA ARG A 80 6.30 -5.21 -14.03
C ARG A 80 7.52 -4.46 -13.50
N GLU A 81 7.77 -3.26 -14.01
CA GLU A 81 8.92 -2.44 -13.58
C GLU A 81 8.88 -2.15 -12.07
N VAL A 82 7.73 -1.73 -11.54
CA VAL A 82 7.58 -1.41 -10.12
C VAL A 82 7.70 -2.66 -9.26
N THR A 83 7.10 -3.77 -9.66
CA THR A 83 7.21 -5.06 -8.97
C THR A 83 8.67 -5.52 -8.91
N THR A 84 9.43 -5.38 -10.00
CA THR A 84 10.88 -5.69 -10.02
C THR A 84 11.66 -4.79 -9.05
N VAL A 85 11.38 -3.50 -9.01
CA VAL A 85 12.06 -2.55 -8.11
C VAL A 85 11.76 -2.84 -6.64
N LEU A 86 10.50 -3.17 -6.33
CA LEU A 86 10.08 -3.45 -4.95
C LEU A 86 10.46 -4.87 -4.50
N GLY A 87 10.66 -5.81 -5.41
CA GLY A 87 10.91 -7.21 -5.07
C GLY A 87 9.76 -7.89 -4.32
N MET A 88 8.54 -7.34 -4.44
CA MET A 88 7.34 -7.81 -3.75
C MET A 88 6.47 -8.63 -4.69
N LYS A 89 5.63 -9.53 -4.13
CA LYS A 89 4.65 -10.25 -4.94
C LYS A 89 3.50 -9.33 -5.30
N GLU A 90 3.14 -9.32 -6.58
CA GLU A 90 1.93 -8.68 -7.04
C GLU A 90 0.71 -9.51 -6.67
N VAL A 91 -0.29 -8.88 -6.03
CA VAL A 91 -1.57 -9.51 -5.69
C VAL A 91 -2.70 -8.82 -6.45
N GLN A 92 -3.48 -9.62 -7.20
CA GLN A 92 -4.60 -9.14 -8.01
C GLN A 92 -5.86 -8.85 -7.20
N ASP A 93 -6.01 -9.48 -6.02
CA ASP A 93 -7.24 -9.41 -5.22
C ASP A 93 -6.98 -9.08 -3.74
N GLN A 94 -7.94 -8.35 -3.17
CA GLN A 94 -8.14 -7.90 -1.79
C GLN A 94 -6.94 -8.09 -0.84
N VAL A 95 -6.18 -7.01 -0.61
CA VAL A 95 -5.32 -6.99 0.59
C VAL A 95 -6.23 -6.98 1.81
N LYS A 96 -6.23 -8.05 2.60
CA LYS A 96 -7.01 -8.06 3.84
C LYS A 96 -6.33 -7.15 4.85
N TYR A 97 -7.01 -6.10 5.30
CA TYR A 97 -6.57 -5.29 6.43
C TYR A 97 -7.48 -5.55 7.60
N LEU A 98 -6.94 -6.09 8.70
CA LEU A 98 -7.73 -6.53 9.86
C LEU A 98 -8.81 -7.57 9.47
N GLY A 99 -8.51 -8.36 8.43
CA GLY A 99 -9.46 -9.31 7.86
C GLY A 99 -10.53 -8.69 6.98
N LEU A 100 -10.63 -7.36 6.86
CA LEU A 100 -11.56 -6.70 5.93
C LEU A 100 -10.92 -6.54 4.54
N PRO A 101 -11.69 -6.69 3.47
CA PRO A 101 -11.18 -6.45 2.13
C PRO A 101 -10.79 -4.97 1.94
N SER A 102 -9.53 -4.70 1.56
CA SER A 102 -9.02 -3.33 1.34
C SER A 102 -9.67 -2.62 0.16
N HIS A 103 -10.28 -3.37 -0.77
CA HIS A 103 -11.04 -2.81 -1.87
C HIS A 103 -12.52 -2.74 -1.48
N ILE A 104 -12.93 -1.59 -0.95
CA ILE A 104 -14.34 -1.26 -0.75
C ILE A 104 -14.91 -0.99 -2.15
N GLY A 105 -15.75 -1.88 -2.66
CA GLY A 105 -16.51 -1.63 -3.88
C GLY A 105 -17.44 -0.41 -3.72
N ARG A 106 -18.08 0.02 -4.81
CA ARG A 106 -18.99 1.19 -4.78
C ARG A 106 -20.22 0.99 -3.87
N THR A 107 -20.46 -0.22 -3.39
CA THR A 107 -21.67 -0.58 -2.66
C THR A 107 -21.34 -1.21 -1.32
N ASN A 108 -21.87 -0.61 -0.24
CA ASN A 108 -21.80 -1.13 1.13
C ASN A 108 -22.24 -2.61 1.27
N LYS A 109 -23.07 -3.12 0.33
CA LYS A 109 -23.53 -4.51 0.32
C LYS A 109 -22.40 -5.55 0.30
N GLU A 110 -21.31 -5.29 -0.43
CA GLU A 110 -20.18 -6.22 -0.54
C GLU A 110 -19.33 -6.27 0.75
N VAL A 111 -19.32 -5.16 1.50
CA VAL A 111 -18.67 -5.07 2.82
C VAL A 111 -19.52 -5.81 3.86
N PHE A 112 -20.83 -5.61 3.86
CA PHE A 112 -21.73 -6.28 4.79
C PHE A 112 -21.95 -7.77 4.48
N SER A 113 -21.81 -8.21 3.23
CA SER A 113 -21.82 -9.65 2.92
C SER A 113 -20.60 -10.35 3.52
N PHE A 114 -19.42 -9.72 3.47
CA PHE A 114 -18.22 -10.24 4.11
C PHE A 114 -18.36 -10.34 5.64
N VAL A 115 -18.96 -9.31 6.27
CA VAL A 115 -19.26 -9.33 7.71
C VAL A 115 -20.28 -10.41 8.06
N ARG A 116 -21.33 -10.58 7.24
CA ARG A 116 -22.36 -11.61 7.45
C ARG A 116 -21.77 -13.02 7.40
N THR A 117 -20.96 -13.34 6.39
CA THR A 117 -20.32 -14.66 6.24
C THR A 117 -19.41 -15.03 7.43
N ARG A 118 -18.85 -14.04 8.15
CA ARG A 118 -18.03 -14.27 9.35
C ARG A 118 -18.81 -14.38 10.67
N VAL A 119 -20.08 -13.97 10.69
CA VAL A 119 -20.95 -14.08 11.88
C VAL A 119 -21.75 -15.39 11.87
N GLU A 120 -21.79 -16.07 10.73
CA GLU A 120 -22.48 -17.36 10.53
C GLU A 120 -21.55 -18.59 10.66
N GLU A 121 -20.26 -18.39 10.98
CA GLU A 121 -19.29 -19.42 11.45
C GLU A 121 -19.05 -19.29 12.95
#